data_AF-A0A0D6MZQ9-F1
#
_entry.id   AF-A0A0D6MZQ9-F1
#
_cell.length_a   1.000
_cell.length_b   1.000
_cell.length_c   1.000
_cell.angle_alpha   90.00
_cell.angle_beta   90.00
_cell.angle_gamma   90.00
#
_symmetry.space_group_name_H-M   'P 1'
#
loop_
_entity.id
_entity.type
_entity.pdbx_description
1 polymer ?
#
loop_
_entity_poly.entity_id
_entity_poly.type
_entity_poly.pdbx_seq_one_letter_code
_entity_poly.pdbx_strand_id
1 'polypeptide(L)'
;MSVSRKSRLTRSHTPDLPDLELPSCTRPASTAKPALADKSKRTAAKKHKTHPPPVQTDLFAHPLPPLPRQHLNAQDVRLAYVPHGTLNRPQPNASQWLYHVTTPNTAASYFDHGIALSRKAPLLVTEAAGISAWLATLHSDSTDAPEQTQFCVLRLYRKMVSELLEPDADHTTHFQAPCFWLTTAPPV
;
A
#
# COMPACT_ATOMS: atom_id res chain seq x y z
N MET A 1 -55.37 23.34 13.46
CA MET A 1 -55.48 24.09 12.19
C MET A 1 -54.18 23.87 11.42
N SER A 2 -54.17 22.96 10.42
CA SER A 2 -53.98 23.26 8.98
C SER A 2 -52.95 24.37 8.72
N VAL A 3 -51.88 24.16 7.96
CA VAL A 3 -51.92 23.77 6.55
C VAL A 3 -50.67 23.05 6.04
N SER A 4 -50.97 22.13 5.13
CA SER A 4 -50.12 21.40 4.20
C SER A 4 -49.63 22.29 3.05
N ARG A 5 -48.39 22.10 2.56
CA ARG A 5 -48.02 22.32 1.15
C ARG A 5 -46.99 21.29 0.67
N LYS A 6 -47.50 20.36 -0.14
CA LYS A 6 -46.76 19.57 -1.12
C LYS A 6 -46.28 20.48 -2.24
N SER A 7 -45.07 20.26 -2.75
CA SER A 7 -44.72 20.54 -4.15
C SER A 7 -43.75 19.47 -4.66
N ARG A 8 -44.16 18.83 -5.75
CA ARG A 8 -43.47 17.84 -6.58
C ARG A 8 -43.28 18.50 -7.94
N LEU A 9 -42.11 18.42 -8.57
CA LEU A 9 -41.91 18.04 -9.99
C LEU A 9 -40.44 18.20 -10.43
N THR A 10 -39.86 17.07 -10.86
CA THR A 10 -39.10 16.83 -12.10
C THR A 10 -38.23 17.93 -12.73
N ARG A 11 -36.98 17.60 -13.05
CA ARG A 11 -36.53 17.54 -14.45
C ARG A 11 -35.25 16.72 -14.59
N SER A 12 -35.35 15.67 -15.39
CA SER A 12 -34.26 14.92 -16.02
C SER A 12 -33.45 15.80 -16.96
N HIS A 13 -32.12 15.68 -16.94
CA HIS A 13 -31.28 16.02 -18.09
C HIS A 13 -29.95 15.25 -18.05
N THR A 14 -29.91 14.16 -18.80
CA THR A 14 -28.72 13.64 -19.51
C THR A 14 -28.47 14.61 -20.69
N PRO A 15 -27.22 14.93 -21.04
CA PRO A 15 -26.47 14.16 -22.06
C PRO A 15 -24.95 14.22 -21.71
N ASP A 16 -23.94 13.76 -22.44
CA ASP A 16 -23.75 13.10 -23.73
C ASP A 16 -22.34 12.47 -23.62
N LEU A 17 -22.17 11.24 -24.09
CA LEU A 17 -20.89 10.54 -24.18
C LEU A 17 -20.22 10.93 -25.51
N PRO A 18 -18.99 11.46 -25.54
CA PRO A 18 -18.22 11.44 -26.77
C PRO A 18 -17.59 10.07 -26.99
N ASP A 19 -17.97 9.57 -28.16
CA ASP A 19 -17.55 8.45 -28.98
C ASP A 19 -16.12 7.92 -28.84
N LEU A 20 -16.01 6.60 -28.99
CA LEU A 20 -14.78 5.81 -29.02
C LEU A 20 -14.14 5.91 -30.41
N GLU A 21 -13.13 6.77 -30.59
CA GLU A 21 -12.26 6.67 -31.76
C GLU A 21 -11.14 5.64 -31.51
N LEU A 22 -11.33 4.44 -32.06
CA LEU A 22 -10.30 3.43 -32.26
C LEU A 22 -9.43 3.82 -33.47
N PRO A 23 -8.10 4.03 -33.32
CA PRO A 23 -7.21 4.10 -34.47
C PRO A 23 -7.07 2.70 -35.08
N SER A 24 -7.63 2.56 -36.28
CA SER A 24 -7.49 1.39 -37.14
C SER A 24 -6.02 1.22 -37.53
N CYS A 25 -5.37 0.16 -37.03
CA CYS A 25 -3.99 -0.16 -37.37
C CYS A 25 -3.94 -0.83 -38.74
N THR A 26 -3.62 -0.05 -39.77
CA THR A 26 -3.43 -0.49 -41.15
C THR A 26 -2.23 -1.43 -41.23
N ARG A 27 -2.47 -2.73 -41.44
CA ARG A 27 -1.44 -3.71 -41.82
C ARG A 27 -1.04 -3.51 -43.28
N PRO A 28 0.25 -3.34 -43.62
CA PRO A 28 0.73 -3.70 -44.94
C PRO A 28 1.07 -5.21 -44.95
N ALA A 29 0.34 -5.94 -45.79
CA ALA A 29 0.68 -7.30 -46.18
C ALA A 29 1.98 -7.29 -47.00
N SER A 30 3.04 -7.92 -46.49
CA SER A 30 4.24 -8.18 -47.26
C SER A 30 4.01 -9.41 -48.14
N THR A 31 3.80 -9.18 -49.43
CA THR A 31 3.83 -10.20 -50.47
C THR A 31 5.24 -10.33 -51.03
N ALA A 32 5.88 -11.50 -50.89
CA ALA A 32 6.92 -11.95 -51.80
C ALA A 32 7.04 -13.49 -51.80
N LYS A 33 6.72 -14.09 -52.96
CA LYS A 33 7.19 -15.41 -53.43
C LYS A 33 8.09 -15.15 -54.67
N PRO A 34 8.74 -16.16 -55.29
CA PRO A 34 9.82 -17.01 -54.81
C PRO A 34 11.08 -16.94 -55.72
N ALA A 35 12.17 -17.56 -55.23
CA ALA A 35 13.32 -18.18 -55.89
C ALA A 35 13.71 -17.85 -57.36
N LEU A 36 15.00 -17.56 -57.58
CA LEU A 36 15.85 -18.41 -58.45
C LEU A 36 17.35 -18.29 -58.10
N ALA A 37 18.07 -19.37 -58.40
CA ALA A 37 19.43 -19.68 -58.02
C ALA A 37 20.52 -18.84 -58.72
N ASP A 38 21.66 -18.68 -58.05
CA ASP A 38 22.95 -18.68 -58.75
C ASP A 38 24.02 -19.41 -57.92
N LYS A 39 24.85 -20.19 -58.62
CA LYS A 39 25.84 -21.12 -58.11
C LYS A 39 27.21 -20.46 -58.18
N SER A 40 27.98 -20.41 -57.09
CA SER A 40 29.45 -20.53 -57.25
C SER A 40 30.25 -20.79 -55.98
N LYS A 41 31.09 -21.83 -56.14
CA LYS A 41 32.47 -21.98 -55.66
C LYS A 41 32.71 -22.21 -54.16
N ARG A 42 32.93 -23.49 -53.86
CA ARG A 42 33.60 -24.03 -52.67
C ARG A 42 35.02 -23.49 -52.57
N THR A 43 35.34 -22.86 -51.45
CA THR A 43 36.70 -22.73 -50.92
C THR A 43 36.71 -23.25 -49.47
N ALA A 44 37.81 -23.90 -49.10
CA ALA A 44 37.93 -24.73 -47.90
C ALA A 44 37.74 -23.92 -46.60
N ALA A 45 36.79 -24.34 -45.76
CA ALA A 45 36.51 -23.74 -44.47
C ALA A 45 37.56 -24.16 -43.43
N LYS A 46 38.24 -23.17 -42.85
CA LYS A 46 38.99 -23.34 -41.59
C LYS A 46 37.99 -23.71 -40.49
N LYS A 47 38.27 -24.80 -39.75
CA LYS A 47 37.47 -25.23 -38.60
C LYS A 47 37.55 -24.18 -37.49
N HIS A 48 36.55 -23.32 -37.39
CA HIS A 48 36.33 -22.50 -36.20
C HIS A 48 35.95 -23.43 -35.04
N LYS A 49 36.64 -23.28 -33.90
CA LYS A 49 36.20 -23.88 -32.63
C LYS A 49 34.81 -23.33 -32.33
N THR A 50 33.81 -24.21 -32.30
CA THR A 50 32.43 -23.87 -31.97
C THR A 50 32.39 -23.41 -30.52
N HIS A 51 32.28 -22.10 -30.29
CA HIS A 51 31.83 -21.63 -28.99
C HIS A 51 30.39 -22.12 -28.78
N PRO A 52 30.03 -22.63 -27.58
CA PRO A 52 28.63 -22.87 -27.28
C PRO A 52 27.85 -21.57 -27.48
N PRO A 53 26.63 -21.63 -28.04
CA PRO A 53 25.82 -20.43 -28.20
C PRO A 53 25.62 -19.76 -26.83
N PRO A 54 25.60 -18.41 -26.76
CA PRO A 54 25.25 -17.73 -25.53
C PRO A 54 23.88 -18.26 -25.08
N VAL A 55 23.82 -18.77 -23.85
CA VAL A 55 22.55 -19.17 -23.25
C VAL A 55 21.75 -17.88 -23.09
N GLN A 56 20.77 -17.68 -23.98
CA GLN A 56 19.86 -16.57 -23.87
C GLN A 56 19.00 -16.83 -22.63
N THR A 57 19.28 -16.11 -21.55
CA THR A 57 18.43 -16.10 -20.36
C THR A 57 17.10 -15.51 -20.80
N ASP A 58 16.06 -16.34 -20.80
CA ASP A 58 14.70 -15.88 -21.07
C ASP A 58 14.27 -14.94 -19.94
N LEU A 59 14.12 -13.66 -20.25
CA LEU A 59 13.74 -12.61 -19.30
C LEU A 59 12.35 -12.86 -18.69
N PHE A 60 11.54 -13.73 -19.28
CA PHE A 60 10.22 -14.11 -18.79
C PHE A 60 10.21 -15.46 -18.04
N ALA A 61 11.36 -16.14 -17.94
CA ALA A 61 11.46 -17.38 -17.17
C ALA A 61 11.45 -17.16 -15.65
N HIS A 62 11.61 -15.90 -15.20
CA HIS A 62 11.51 -15.55 -13.79
C HIS A 62 10.06 -15.19 -13.41
N PRO A 63 9.55 -15.71 -12.29
CA PRO A 63 8.24 -15.30 -11.79
C PRO A 63 8.25 -13.80 -11.52
N LEU A 64 7.13 -13.14 -11.84
CA LEU A 64 6.96 -11.72 -11.52
C LEU A 64 7.18 -11.50 -10.02
N PRO A 65 7.83 -10.38 -9.62
CA PRO A 65 7.95 -10.04 -8.22
C PRO A 65 6.54 -9.92 -7.60
N PRO A 66 6.37 -10.36 -6.34
CA PRO A 66 5.09 -10.25 -5.67
C PRO A 66 4.63 -8.80 -5.63
N LEU A 67 3.34 -8.57 -5.85
CA LEU A 67 2.79 -7.22 -5.76
C LEU A 67 2.97 -6.67 -4.34
N PRO A 68 3.23 -5.35 -4.18
CA PRO A 68 3.33 -4.73 -2.88
C PRO A 68 2.07 -4.99 -2.06
N ARG A 69 2.26 -5.35 -0.79
CA ARG A 69 1.14 -5.54 0.14
C ARG A 69 0.44 -4.19 0.36
N GLN A 70 -0.86 -4.15 0.07
CA GLN A 70 -1.70 -2.95 0.24
C GLN A 70 -2.61 -3.03 1.46
N HIS A 71 -2.65 -4.18 2.13
CA HIS A 71 -3.62 -4.46 3.17
C HIS A 71 -3.05 -5.38 4.26
N LEU A 72 -3.35 -5.10 5.53
CA LEU A 72 -2.96 -5.91 6.67
C LEU A 72 -4.21 -6.43 7.38
N ASN A 73 -4.36 -7.75 7.44
CA ASN A 73 -5.42 -8.35 8.24
C ASN A 73 -5.08 -8.24 9.74
N ALA A 74 -6.09 -7.97 10.58
CA ALA A 74 -5.94 -7.91 12.02
C ALA A 74 -5.27 -9.16 12.61
N GLN A 75 -5.59 -10.35 12.10
CA GLN A 75 -5.00 -11.61 12.59
C GLN A 75 -3.51 -11.73 12.22
N ASP A 76 -3.15 -11.36 10.99
CA ASP A 76 -1.77 -11.48 10.48
C ASP A 76 -0.80 -10.63 11.28
N VAL A 77 -1.24 -9.44 11.72
CA VAL A 77 -0.41 -8.51 12.51
C VAL A 77 -0.63 -8.63 14.01
N ARG A 78 -1.47 -9.57 14.46
CA ARG A 78 -1.88 -9.75 15.87
C ARG A 78 -2.42 -8.45 16.48
N LEU A 79 -3.26 -7.75 15.72
CA LEU A 79 -3.90 -6.52 16.13
C LEU A 79 -4.72 -6.79 17.40
N ALA A 80 -4.55 -5.96 18.41
CA ALA A 80 -5.29 -6.08 19.66
C ALA A 80 -5.47 -4.73 20.33
N TYR A 81 -6.58 -4.56 21.06
CA TYR A 81 -6.75 -3.44 21.97
C TYR A 81 -5.79 -3.54 23.15
N VAL A 82 -5.29 -2.39 23.59
CA VAL A 82 -4.45 -2.27 24.77
C VAL A 82 -5.19 -1.45 25.82
N PRO A 83 -5.51 -2.03 26.99
CA PRO A 83 -6.11 -1.26 28.07
C PRO A 83 -5.14 -0.19 28.56
N HIS A 84 -5.63 1.03 28.76
CA HIS A 84 -4.83 2.20 29.19
C HIS A 84 -3.99 1.91 30.44
N GLY A 85 -4.52 1.16 31.40
CA GLY A 85 -3.82 0.78 32.63
C GLY A 85 -2.60 -0.14 32.45
N THR A 86 -2.40 -0.71 31.26
CA THR A 86 -1.28 -1.62 30.96
C THR A 86 -0.10 -0.94 30.29
N LEU A 87 -0.27 0.30 29.81
CA LEU A 87 0.72 1.04 29.02
C LEU A 87 1.94 1.47 29.84
N ASN A 88 1.72 1.85 31.11
CA ASN A 88 2.79 2.30 32.01
C ASN A 88 3.52 1.13 32.70
N ARG A 89 3.13 -0.12 32.43
CA ARG A 89 3.77 -1.28 33.04
C ARG A 89 5.00 -1.65 32.22
N PRO A 90 6.17 -1.90 32.86
CA PRO A 90 7.31 -2.50 32.18
C PRO A 90 6.89 -3.82 31.54
N GLN A 91 6.93 -3.88 30.20
CA GLN A 91 6.59 -5.09 29.46
C GLN A 91 7.88 -5.86 29.15
N PRO A 92 7.97 -7.16 29.51
CA PRO A 92 9.00 -8.01 28.94
C PRO A 92 8.79 -8.01 27.42
N ASN A 93 9.82 -7.63 26.67
CA ASN A 93 9.79 -7.48 25.21
C ASN A 93 9.02 -6.25 24.67
N ALA A 94 9.11 -5.10 25.35
CA ALA A 94 8.50 -3.84 24.88
C ALA A 94 8.79 -3.52 23.40
N SER A 95 9.98 -3.87 22.89
CA SER A 95 10.39 -3.62 21.50
C SER A 95 9.74 -4.54 20.44
N GLN A 96 9.02 -5.59 20.84
CA GLN A 96 8.35 -6.51 19.90
C GLN A 96 7.00 -5.97 19.40
N TRP A 97 6.41 -5.01 20.11
CA TRP A 97 5.09 -4.48 19.82
C TRP A 97 5.22 -3.02 19.39
N LEU A 98 4.44 -2.65 18.37
CA LEU A 98 4.23 -1.28 17.96
C LEU A 98 2.80 -0.88 18.28
N TYR A 99 2.59 0.39 18.57
CA TYR A 99 1.34 0.90 19.07
C TYR A 99 0.83 2.03 18.18
N HIS A 100 -0.49 2.06 18.01
CA HIS A 100 -1.20 3.06 17.22
C HIS A 100 -2.35 3.62 18.05
N VAL A 101 -2.49 4.94 18.07
CA VAL A 101 -3.58 5.63 18.77
C VAL A 101 -4.63 6.04 17.74
N THR A 102 -5.89 5.70 17.99
CA THR A 102 -6.99 5.98 17.06
C THR A 102 -8.34 6.09 17.77
N THR A 103 -9.40 6.34 17.02
CA THR A 103 -10.77 6.38 17.55
C THR A 103 -11.40 4.97 17.59
N PRO A 104 -12.38 4.71 18.48
CA PRO A 104 -13.07 3.42 18.53
C PRO A 104 -13.70 2.99 17.21
N ASN A 105 -14.23 3.94 16.42
CA ASN A 105 -14.84 3.64 15.12
C ASN A 105 -13.80 3.17 14.11
N THR A 106 -12.66 3.87 14.02
CA THR A 106 -11.55 3.48 13.16
C THR A 106 -10.95 2.14 13.59
N ALA A 107 -10.81 1.91 14.90
CA ALA A 107 -10.32 0.65 15.43
C ALA A 107 -11.26 -0.52 15.07
N ALA A 108 -12.57 -0.37 15.24
CA ALA A 108 -13.55 -1.38 14.81
C ALA A 108 -13.40 -1.70 13.32
N SER A 109 -13.27 -0.67 12.48
CA SER A 109 -13.03 -0.86 11.04
C SER A 109 -11.74 -1.64 10.75
N TYR A 110 -10.66 -1.41 11.50
CA TYR A 110 -9.42 -2.19 11.36
C TYR A 110 -9.58 -3.66 11.77
N PHE A 111 -10.44 -3.97 12.73
CA PHE A 111 -10.74 -5.36 13.09
C PHE A 111 -11.62 -6.05 12.06
N ASP A 112 -12.62 -5.35 11.52
CA ASP A 112 -13.59 -5.92 10.59
C ASP A 112 -13.02 -6.05 9.17
N HIS A 113 -12.34 -5.02 8.70
CA HIS A 113 -11.89 -4.92 7.31
C HIS A 113 -10.38 -5.07 7.17
N GLY A 114 -9.61 -4.81 8.23
CA GLY A 114 -8.15 -4.72 8.21
C GLY A 114 -7.63 -3.29 7.99
N ILE A 115 -6.30 -3.15 7.97
CA ILE A 115 -5.62 -1.86 7.82
C ILE A 115 -5.22 -1.68 6.36
N ALA A 116 -5.82 -0.69 5.69
CA ALA A 116 -5.41 -0.27 4.35
C ALA A 116 -4.09 0.53 4.41
N LEU A 117 -3.10 0.09 3.65
CA LEU A 117 -1.80 0.75 3.57
C LEU A 117 -1.79 1.75 2.41
N SER A 118 -1.44 3.00 2.71
CA SER A 118 -1.36 4.07 1.73
C SER A 118 -0.10 4.88 1.94
N ARG A 119 0.55 5.30 0.84
CA ARG A 119 1.65 6.28 0.91
C ARG A 119 1.16 7.70 1.13
N LYS A 120 -0.09 7.99 0.78
CA LYS A 120 -0.68 9.33 0.94
C LYS A 120 -1.13 9.60 2.36
N ALA A 121 -1.45 8.54 3.10
CA ALA A 121 -1.90 8.60 4.48
C ALA A 121 -1.25 7.42 5.23
N PRO A 122 0.07 7.50 5.48
CA PRO A 122 0.77 6.46 6.21
C PRO A 122 0.28 6.40 7.65
N LEU A 123 0.27 5.21 8.23
CA LEU A 123 -0.19 5.02 9.60
C LEU A 123 1.00 5.18 10.55
N LEU A 124 0.94 6.17 11.45
CA LEU A 124 1.96 6.37 12.47
C LEU A 124 1.90 5.24 13.50
N VAL A 125 3.05 4.69 13.86
CA VAL A 125 3.19 3.73 14.96
C VAL A 125 4.40 4.07 15.81
N THR A 126 4.33 3.77 17.11
CA THR A 126 5.40 4.06 18.07
C THR A 126 5.63 2.89 19.02
N GLU A 127 6.79 2.86 19.68
CA GLU A 127 7.00 1.98 20.84
C GLU A 127 6.18 2.45 22.05
N ALA A 128 6.05 1.58 23.07
CA ALA A 128 5.22 1.85 24.23
C ALA A 128 5.53 3.20 24.94
N ALA A 129 6.80 3.60 24.94
CA ALA A 129 7.27 4.84 25.56
C ALA A 129 6.68 6.11 24.92
N GLY A 130 6.34 6.09 23.62
CA GLY A 130 5.84 7.26 22.90
C GLY A 130 4.33 7.50 23.05
N ILE A 131 3.59 6.53 23.58
CA ILE A 131 2.11 6.59 23.62
C ILE A 131 1.61 7.71 24.52
N SER A 132 2.26 7.93 25.67
CA SER A 132 1.86 8.99 26.61
C SER A 132 2.01 10.38 25.99
N ALA A 133 3.13 10.63 25.32
CA ALA A 133 3.38 11.88 24.60
C ALA A 133 2.39 12.08 23.45
N TRP A 134 2.14 11.03 22.65
CA TRP A 134 1.17 11.10 21.55
C TRP A 134 -0.26 11.38 22.06
N LEU A 135 -0.71 10.67 23.10
CA LEU A 135 -2.00 10.96 23.71
C LEU A 135 -2.06 12.40 24.22
N ALA A 136 -1.01 12.92 24.85
CA ALA A 136 -0.98 14.31 25.31
C ALA A 136 -1.15 15.31 24.15
N THR A 137 -0.50 15.08 23.00
CA THR A 137 -0.68 15.91 21.79
C THR A 137 -2.15 15.92 21.33
N LEU A 138 -2.77 14.73 21.22
CA LEU A 138 -4.15 14.60 20.77
C LEU A 138 -5.15 15.27 21.70
N HIS A 139 -4.92 15.22 23.01
CA HIS A 139 -5.77 15.91 23.98
C HIS A 139 -5.60 17.44 23.90
N SER A 140 -4.37 17.93 23.72
CA SER A 140 -4.11 19.37 23.53
C SER A 140 -4.81 19.92 22.29
N ASP A 141 -4.77 19.20 21.17
CA ASP A 141 -5.42 19.59 19.92
C ASP A 141 -6.95 19.56 19.99
N SER A 142 -7.51 18.71 20.87
CA SER A 142 -8.96 18.56 21.04
C SER A 142 -9.63 19.65 21.89
N THR A 143 -8.85 20.57 22.50
CA THR A 143 -9.35 21.60 23.42
C THR A 143 -10.35 22.57 22.76
N ASP A 144 -10.34 22.69 21.44
CA ASP A 144 -11.23 23.57 20.66
C ASP A 144 -12.53 22.89 20.17
N ALA A 145 -12.74 21.59 20.46
CA ALA A 145 -13.92 20.83 20.02
C ALA A 145 -14.83 20.42 21.20
N PRO A 146 -16.16 20.60 21.12
CA PRO A 146 -17.08 20.37 22.24
C PRO A 146 -17.41 18.89 22.54
N GLU A 147 -16.80 17.92 21.86
CA GLU A 147 -16.91 16.50 22.20
C GLU A 147 -15.54 15.93 22.58
N GLN A 148 -15.43 15.41 23.81
CA GLN A 148 -14.28 14.64 24.28
C GLN A 148 -14.04 13.46 23.33
N THR A 149 -13.17 13.64 22.35
CA THR A 149 -12.82 12.60 21.41
C THR A 149 -12.15 11.48 22.17
N GLN A 150 -12.82 10.32 22.27
CA GLN A 150 -12.28 9.18 22.97
C GLN A 150 -11.22 8.51 22.09
N PHE A 151 -10.03 8.30 22.65
CA PHE A 151 -8.94 7.58 22.00
C PHE A 151 -8.79 6.18 22.58
N CYS A 152 -8.45 5.24 21.71
CA CYS A 152 -8.08 3.87 22.04
C CYS A 152 -6.69 3.56 21.49
N VAL A 153 -6.01 2.62 22.14
CA VAL A 153 -4.67 2.20 21.76
C VAL A 153 -4.74 0.79 21.21
N LEU A 154 -4.19 0.61 20.02
CA LEU A 154 -4.01 -0.67 19.37
C LEU A 154 -2.53 -1.06 19.44
N ARG A 155 -2.26 -2.37 19.52
CA ARG A 155 -0.92 -2.92 19.30
C ARG A 155 -0.89 -3.86 18.11
N LEU A 156 0.26 -3.95 17.47
CA LEU A 156 0.58 -4.89 16.41
C LEU A 156 2.00 -5.44 16.57
N TYR A 157 2.25 -6.64 16.05
CA TYR A 157 3.53 -7.32 16.21
C TYR A 157 4.56 -6.81 15.19
N ARG A 158 5.65 -6.21 15.67
CA ARG A 158 6.68 -5.55 14.85
C ARG A 158 7.23 -6.44 13.73
N LYS A 159 7.49 -7.71 14.04
CA LYS A 159 8.05 -8.66 13.06
C LYS A 159 7.14 -8.91 11.85
N MET A 160 5.82 -8.74 12.01
CA MET A 160 4.86 -8.98 10.91
C MET A 160 4.77 -7.82 9.93
N VAL A 161 5.31 -6.65 10.31
CA VAL A 161 5.24 -5.41 9.52
C VAL A 161 6.61 -4.82 9.24
N SER A 162 7.71 -5.48 9.60
CA SER A 162 9.05 -4.88 9.58
C SER A 162 9.51 -4.36 8.22
N GLU A 163 9.05 -4.99 7.13
CA GLU A 163 9.36 -4.59 5.75
C GLU A 163 8.55 -3.36 5.28
N LEU A 164 7.53 -2.97 6.05
CA LEU A 164 6.62 -1.87 5.76
C LEU A 164 6.89 -0.65 6.65
N LEU A 165 7.87 -0.74 7.54
CA LEU A 165 8.23 0.32 8.48
C LEU A 165 9.26 1.25 7.87
N GLU A 166 8.95 2.53 7.87
CA GLU A 166 9.88 3.60 7.56
C GLU A 166 10.14 4.42 8.83
N PRO A 167 11.40 4.59 9.27
CA PRO A 167 11.71 5.39 10.45
C PRO A 167 11.27 6.85 10.27
N ASP A 168 10.71 7.44 11.31
CA ASP A 168 10.28 8.84 11.32
C ASP A 168 11.03 9.66 12.37
N ALA A 169 11.94 10.53 11.94
CA ALA A 169 12.80 11.30 12.84
C ALA A 169 12.04 12.39 13.61
N ASP A 170 11.03 12.98 12.99
CA ASP A 170 10.29 14.13 13.54
C ASP A 170 9.46 13.69 14.75
N HIS A 171 8.62 12.66 14.60
CA HIS A 171 7.84 12.13 15.73
C HIS A 171 8.73 11.38 16.71
N THR A 172 9.83 10.77 16.28
CA THR A 172 10.79 10.16 17.22
C THR A 172 11.36 11.19 18.18
N THR A 173 11.67 12.38 17.68
CA THR A 173 12.16 13.50 18.50
C THR A 173 11.04 14.06 19.37
N HIS A 174 9.85 14.26 18.79
CA HIS A 174 8.70 14.84 19.49
C HIS A 174 8.19 13.96 20.64
N PHE A 175 8.10 12.65 20.43
CA PHE A 175 7.61 11.70 21.43
C PHE A 175 8.70 11.07 22.30
N GLN A 176 9.97 11.38 22.01
CA GLN A 176 11.14 10.82 22.70
C GLN A 176 11.16 9.27 22.71
N ALA A 177 10.62 8.67 21.65
CA ALA A 177 10.52 7.23 21.48
C ALA A 177 10.54 6.85 19.98
N PRO A 178 11.05 5.68 19.59
CA PRO A 178 11.10 5.28 18.18
C PRO A 178 9.71 5.30 17.53
N CYS A 179 9.58 6.08 16.47
CA CYS A 179 8.38 6.22 15.67
C CYS A 179 8.63 5.80 14.22
N PHE A 180 7.59 5.24 13.60
CA PHE A 180 7.66 4.71 12.25
C PHE A 180 6.37 5.02 11.49
N TRP A 181 6.51 5.25 10.20
CA TRP A 181 5.42 5.22 9.25
C TRP A 181 5.21 3.79 8.76
N LEU A 182 3.98 3.32 8.84
CA LEU A 182 3.56 2.07 8.24
C LEU A 182 2.98 2.36 6.85
N THR A 183 3.73 2.00 5.81
CA THR A 183 3.42 2.35 4.42
C THR A 183 3.51 1.12 3.52
N THR A 184 2.94 1.20 2.31
CA THR A 184 3.12 0.12 1.32
C THR A 184 4.53 0.20 0.73
N ALA A 185 5.21 -0.95 0.67
CA ALA A 185 6.57 -1.07 0.17
C ALA A 185 6.75 -0.37 -1.21
N PRO A 186 7.92 0.25 -1.48
CA PRO A 186 8.25 0.75 -2.81
C PRO A 186 8.12 -0.38 -3.86
N PRO A 187 7.72 -0.08 -5.10
CA PRO A 187 7.85 -1.07 -6.17
C PRO A 187 9.36 -1.35 -6.34
N VAL A 188 9.74 -2.63 -6.28
CA VAL A 188 11.10 -3.10 -6.57
C VAL A 188 11.39 -2.98 -8.06
#